data_AF-A0A803QV03-F1
#
_entry.id   AF-A0A803QV03-F1
#
_cell.length_a   1.000
_cell.length_b   1.000
_cell.length_c   1.000
_cell.angle_alpha   90.00
_cell.angle_beta   90.00
_cell.angle_gamma   90.00
#
_symmetry.space_group_name_H-M   'P 1'
#
loop_
_entity.id
_entity.type
_entity.pdbx_description
1 polymer ?
#
loop_
_entity_poly.entity_id
_entity_poly.type
_entity_poly.pdbx_seq_one_letter_code
_entity_poly.pdbx_strand_id
1 'polypeptide(L)'
;MMSKSYTNLLDLASGNFPVMAREKKRLPRVMTVPGVISELDDDQANSVSSDVPSSIIQDRIIIVANQLPVKAKRRLDNKGWSFSWDEDSLLLQLKNGLPDDMEVLYVGSLNADVDANEQDDVSQLLLDKFKCVPAFLPADILSKFYHGFCKQHLWPLFHYMLPYSATHGGRFERSLWEAYVAANKIFSQKVIEVINPEDDYVWIHDYHLMVLPTFLRRRFNRLRMGFFLHSPFPSSEIYRTLPVRRDSKGTVKFRPHWFPYF
;
A
#
# COMPACT_ATOMS: atom_id res chain seq x y z
N MET A 1 -30.17 -5.19 -42.01
CA MET A 1 -30.51 -5.41 -40.58
C MET A 1 -29.36 -4.91 -39.73
N MET A 2 -29.46 -3.67 -39.24
CA MET A 2 -28.50 -3.03 -38.35
C MET A 2 -29.08 -3.08 -36.95
N SER A 3 -28.47 -3.83 -36.03
CA SER A 3 -28.90 -3.87 -34.63
C SER A 3 -28.13 -2.80 -33.84
N LYS A 4 -28.87 -1.82 -33.34
CA LYS A 4 -28.40 -0.79 -32.41
C LYS A 4 -28.69 -1.24 -30.99
N SER A 5 -27.66 -1.22 -30.15
CA SER A 5 -27.80 -0.87 -28.72
C SER A 5 -26.42 -0.53 -28.14
N TYR A 6 -25.92 0.64 -28.53
CA TYR A 6 -24.96 1.41 -27.74
C TYR A 6 -25.77 2.24 -26.73
N THR A 7 -25.79 1.83 -25.47
CA THR A 7 -26.20 2.70 -24.35
C THR A 7 -25.34 2.41 -23.14
N ASN A 8 -24.49 3.40 -22.84
CA ASN A 8 -24.07 3.88 -21.54
C ASN A 8 -23.19 3.01 -20.62
N LEU A 9 -21.88 3.04 -20.91
CA LEU A 9 -20.81 2.81 -19.91
C LEU A 9 -20.40 4.11 -19.17
N LEU A 10 -21.09 5.23 -19.47
CA LEU A 10 -20.99 6.50 -18.74
C LEU A 10 -21.91 6.59 -17.51
N ASP A 11 -22.82 5.64 -17.31
CA ASP A 11 -23.81 5.69 -16.21
C ASP A 11 -23.27 5.17 -14.87
N LEU A 12 -22.07 4.58 -14.84
CA LEU A 12 -21.38 4.22 -13.60
C LEU A 12 -20.56 5.38 -13.01
N ALA A 13 -20.59 6.55 -13.64
CA ALA A 13 -19.76 7.70 -13.29
C ALA A 13 -20.52 8.88 -12.67
N SER A 14 -21.84 8.82 -12.45
CA SER A 14 -22.59 9.98 -11.93
C SER A 14 -23.87 9.63 -11.15
N GLY A 15 -23.75 9.59 -9.81
CA GLY A 15 -24.77 10.14 -8.90
C GLY A 15 -25.98 9.29 -8.44
N ASN A 16 -25.95 8.95 -7.14
CA ASN A 16 -26.95 9.29 -6.10
C ASN A 16 -27.99 8.25 -5.57
N PHE A 17 -28.16 8.31 -4.22
CA PHE A 17 -29.26 7.84 -3.31
C PHE A 17 -29.24 6.39 -2.76
N PRO A 18 -29.88 6.07 -1.60
CA PRO A 18 -30.48 6.90 -0.54
C PRO A 18 -29.85 6.69 0.88
N VAL A 19 -30.24 7.55 1.81
CA VAL A 19 -29.93 7.52 3.24
C VAL A 19 -30.61 6.33 3.93
N MET A 20 -29.83 5.43 4.53
CA MET A 20 -30.27 4.60 5.65
C MET A 20 -29.24 4.70 6.77
N ALA A 21 -29.71 5.17 7.93
CA ALA A 21 -28.94 5.36 9.13
C ALA A 21 -28.41 4.02 9.67
N ARG A 22 -27.09 3.94 9.88
CA ARG A 22 -26.50 2.98 10.82
C ARG A 22 -25.22 3.59 11.38
N GLU A 23 -25.25 3.84 12.68
CA GLU A 23 -24.22 4.52 13.45
C GLU A 23 -22.85 3.86 13.25
N LYS A 24 -21.87 4.64 12.78
CA LYS A 24 -20.45 4.33 12.90
C LYS A 24 -19.80 5.47 13.66
N LYS A 25 -19.18 5.17 14.80
CA LYS A 25 -18.42 6.11 15.63
C LYS A 25 -17.31 6.73 14.78
N ARG A 26 -17.48 8.00 14.41
CA ARG A 26 -16.45 8.82 13.77
C ARG A 26 -15.53 9.40 14.84
N LEU A 27 -14.22 9.28 14.62
CA LEU A 27 -13.21 10.00 15.40
C LEU A 27 -13.34 11.52 15.17
N PRO A 28 -13.16 12.37 16.18
CA PRO A 28 -13.38 13.81 16.04
C PRO A 28 -12.23 14.45 15.27
N ARG A 29 -12.57 15.25 14.25
CA ARG A 29 -11.67 16.21 13.59
C ARG A 29 -11.84 17.56 14.29
N VAL A 30 -10.76 18.08 14.87
CA VAL A 30 -10.72 19.48 15.35
C VAL A 30 -10.24 20.35 14.20
N MET A 31 -11.09 21.29 13.78
CA MET A 31 -10.77 22.40 12.89
C MET A 31 -10.44 23.60 13.77
N THR A 32 -9.22 24.14 13.70
CA THR A 32 -8.92 25.47 14.26
C THR A 32 -8.81 26.47 13.11
N VAL A 33 -9.71 27.44 13.13
CA VAL A 33 -9.73 28.61 12.24
C VAL A 33 -8.74 29.65 12.80
N PRO A 34 -7.95 30.36 11.98
CA PRO A 34 -7.10 31.45 12.48
C PRO A 34 -7.95 32.68 12.78
N GLY A 35 -8.02 33.06 14.06
CA GLY A 35 -8.63 34.29 14.55
C GLY A 35 -7.63 35.44 14.61
N VAL A 36 -8.13 36.63 14.31
CA VAL A 36 -7.47 37.93 14.17
C VAL A 36 -6.99 38.49 15.52
N ILE A 37 -5.88 39.22 15.50
CA ILE A 37 -5.27 39.92 16.64
C ILE A 37 -6.14 41.11 17.06
N SER A 38 -6.40 41.24 18.37
CA SER A 38 -6.62 42.54 19.01
C SER A 38 -6.16 42.49 20.47
N GLU A 39 -5.23 43.38 20.79
CA GLU A 39 -4.66 43.68 22.11
C GLU A 39 -5.72 44.25 23.06
N LEU A 40 -5.69 43.88 24.36
CA LEU A 40 -6.06 44.72 25.51
C LEU A 40 -5.45 44.14 26.81
N ASP A 41 -4.87 45.02 27.63
CA ASP A 41 -4.39 44.83 29.02
C ASP A 41 -5.51 44.35 29.96
N ASP A 42 -5.20 43.49 30.94
CA ASP A 42 -5.38 43.78 32.39
C ASP A 42 -4.91 42.61 33.31
N ASP A 43 -4.69 42.97 34.57
CA ASP A 43 -4.02 42.28 35.68
C ASP A 43 -4.44 40.85 36.10
N GLN A 44 -3.41 40.11 36.55
CA GLN A 44 -3.39 39.13 37.66
C GLN A 44 -4.55 38.13 37.80
N ALA A 45 -4.37 36.93 37.22
CA ALA A 45 -5.03 35.71 37.69
C ALA A 45 -4.14 34.48 37.52
N ASN A 46 -3.95 33.73 38.61
CA ASN A 46 -3.36 32.40 38.63
C ASN A 46 -4.09 31.50 37.62
N SER A 47 -3.43 31.10 36.52
CA SER A 47 -3.90 30.02 35.67
C SER A 47 -2.81 28.97 35.52
N VAL A 48 -3.03 27.88 36.26
CA VAL A 48 -2.48 26.53 36.12
C VAL A 48 -1.89 26.30 34.72
N SER A 49 -0.59 26.04 34.63
CA SER A 49 0.00 25.51 33.40
C SER A 49 -0.70 24.18 33.11
N SER A 50 -1.53 24.17 32.08
CA SER A 50 -2.00 22.93 31.51
C SER A 50 -0.78 22.28 30.85
N ASP A 51 -0.09 21.43 31.61
CA ASP A 51 0.83 20.42 31.10
C ASP A 51 0.00 19.39 30.33
N VAL A 52 -0.53 19.81 29.18
CA VAL A 52 -0.83 18.88 28.10
C VAL A 52 0.51 18.74 27.41
N PRO A 53 1.26 17.63 27.57
CA PRO A 53 2.36 17.39 26.67
C PRO A 53 1.72 17.35 25.29
N SER A 54 1.97 18.39 24.49
CA SER A 54 1.84 18.34 23.05
C SER A 54 2.44 17.02 22.65
N SER A 55 1.59 16.10 22.17
CA SER A 55 1.98 14.76 21.75
C SER A 55 3.27 14.90 20.97
N ILE A 56 4.36 14.38 21.53
CA ILE A 56 5.67 14.39 20.90
C ILE A 56 5.43 13.95 19.45
N ILE A 57 5.79 14.79 18.49
CA ILE A 57 5.62 14.48 17.06
C ILE A 57 6.52 13.28 16.81
N GLN A 58 5.93 12.09 16.91
CA GLN A 58 6.64 10.85 16.75
C GLN A 58 6.63 10.56 15.25
N ASP A 59 7.79 10.68 14.62
CA ASP A 59 7.92 10.37 13.21
C ASP A 59 7.50 8.92 12.98
N ARG A 60 6.63 8.72 11.99
CA ARG A 60 6.04 7.42 11.70
C ARG A 60 6.36 7.00 10.28
N ILE A 61 6.77 5.75 10.12
CA ILE A 61 7.07 5.14 8.83
C ILE A 61 6.19 3.94 8.57
N ILE A 62 5.64 3.90 7.35
CA ILE A 62 4.84 2.82 6.84
C ILE A 62 5.69 2.05 5.84
N ILE A 63 6.17 0.88 6.24
CA ILE A 63 6.91 -0.06 5.41
C ILE A 63 5.90 -0.90 4.64
N VAL A 64 5.92 -0.81 3.31
CA VAL A 64 4.98 -1.53 2.43
C VAL A 64 5.74 -2.54 1.60
N ALA A 65 5.41 -3.82 1.77
CA ALA A 65 6.10 -4.92 1.11
C ALA A 65 5.10 -6.00 0.65
N ASN A 66 5.58 -6.96 -0.15
CA ASN A 66 4.72 -8.04 -0.63
C ASN A 66 4.16 -8.87 0.53
N GLN A 67 5.01 -9.25 1.49
CA GLN A 67 4.65 -10.07 2.64
C GLN A 67 4.92 -9.33 3.94
N LEU A 68 4.05 -9.52 4.94
CA LEU A 68 4.29 -9.02 6.29
C LEU A 68 5.42 -9.82 6.98
N PRO A 69 6.18 -9.18 7.89
CA PRO A 69 7.20 -9.85 8.73
C PRO A 69 6.59 -10.72 9.84
N VAL A 70 5.45 -11.38 9.60
CA VAL A 70 4.77 -12.24 10.57
C VAL A 70 4.41 -13.58 9.96
N LYS A 71 4.57 -14.64 10.74
CA LYS A 71 4.14 -16.00 10.38
C LYS A 71 2.73 -16.20 10.92
N ALA A 72 1.76 -16.42 10.02
CA ALA A 72 0.40 -16.79 10.39
C ALA A 72 0.25 -18.31 10.41
N LYS A 73 -0.24 -18.86 11.51
CA LYS A 73 -0.58 -20.30 11.64
C LYS A 73 -2.00 -20.44 12.18
N ARG A 74 -2.81 -21.25 11.52
CA ARG A 74 -4.13 -21.62 12.06
C ARG A 74 -3.95 -22.48 13.29
N ARG A 75 -4.67 -22.18 14.38
CA ARG A 75 -4.61 -22.98 15.61
C ARG A 75 -5.26 -24.34 15.38
N LEU A 76 -4.72 -25.38 16.01
CA LEU A 76 -5.22 -26.76 15.90
C LEU A 76 -6.68 -26.91 16.33
N ASP A 77 -7.14 -26.02 17.22
CA ASP A 77 -8.50 -26.02 17.74
C ASP A 77 -9.55 -25.46 16.76
N ASN A 78 -9.14 -25.07 15.54
CA ASN A 78 -9.95 -24.35 14.54
C ASN A 78 -10.62 -23.05 15.07
N LYS A 79 -10.20 -22.56 16.24
CA LYS A 79 -10.69 -21.33 16.88
C LYS A 79 -9.70 -20.20 16.71
N GLY A 80 -9.41 -19.87 15.45
CA GLY A 80 -8.65 -18.68 15.08
C GLY A 80 -7.14 -18.89 14.84
N TRP A 81 -6.40 -17.78 14.95
CA TRP A 81 -5.07 -17.63 14.39
C TRP A 81 -3.99 -17.45 15.47
N SER A 82 -2.78 -17.92 15.17
CA SER A 82 -1.57 -17.66 15.93
C SER A 82 -0.59 -16.90 15.05
N PHE A 83 -0.04 -15.80 15.58
CA PHE A 83 0.90 -14.94 14.88
C PHE A 83 2.20 -14.86 15.68
N SER A 84 3.33 -14.96 14.99
CA SER A 84 4.66 -14.73 15.54
C SER A 84 5.47 -13.89 14.58
N TRP A 85 6.45 -13.13 15.08
CA TRP A 85 7.40 -12.45 14.22
C TRP A 85 8.20 -13.45 13.38
N ASP A 86 8.55 -13.03 12.18
CA ASP A 86 9.50 -13.73 11.33
C ASP A 86 10.89 -13.10 11.49
N GLU A 87 11.72 -13.71 12.34
CA GLU A 87 13.09 -13.25 12.62
C GLU A 87 13.99 -13.26 11.37
N ASP A 88 13.66 -14.09 10.37
CA ASP A 88 14.38 -14.17 9.09
C ASP A 88 13.92 -13.09 8.09
N SER A 89 12.90 -12.30 8.42
CA SER A 89 12.37 -11.27 7.53
C SER A 89 13.31 -10.08 7.44
N LEU A 90 13.74 -9.77 6.23
CA LEU A 90 14.51 -8.56 5.92
C LEU A 90 13.79 -7.26 6.37
N LEU A 91 12.46 -7.26 6.37
CA LEU A 91 11.67 -6.11 6.80
C LEU A 91 11.78 -5.88 8.31
N LEU A 92 11.83 -6.97 9.09
CA LEU A 92 12.01 -6.87 10.53
C LEU A 92 13.42 -6.39 10.87
N GLN A 93 14.43 -6.90 10.16
CA GLN A 93 15.82 -6.45 10.33
C GLN A 93 16.02 -4.99 9.96
N LEU A 94 15.28 -4.50 8.96
CA LEU A 94 15.31 -3.10 8.53
C LEU A 94 14.83 -2.14 9.63
N LYS A 95 13.96 -2.59 10.54
CA LYS A 95 13.58 -1.84 11.74
C LYS A 95 14.79 -1.43 12.59
N ASN A 96 15.81 -2.29 12.67
CA ASN A 96 17.00 -2.05 13.49
C ASN A 96 17.88 -0.90 12.95
N GLY A 97 17.67 -0.48 11.70
CA GLY A 97 18.34 0.68 11.11
C GLY A 97 17.58 1.99 11.27
N LEU A 98 16.37 1.96 11.84
CA LEU A 98 15.54 3.14 12.09
C LEU A 98 15.76 3.67 13.51
N PRO A 99 15.50 4.96 13.76
CA PRO A 99 15.56 5.53 15.12
C PRO A 99 14.61 4.81 16.08
N ASP A 100 15.03 4.63 17.34
CA ASP A 100 14.25 3.93 18.37
C ASP A 100 12.92 4.60 18.71
N ASP A 101 12.84 5.92 18.51
CA ASP A 101 11.65 6.73 18.68
C ASP A 101 10.71 6.72 17.47
N MET A 102 11.11 6.12 16.35
CA MET A 102 10.27 6.07 15.14
C MET A 102 9.19 4.98 15.25
N GLU A 103 7.92 5.34 15.07
CA GLU A 103 6.85 4.33 15.01
C GLU A 103 6.85 3.65 13.63
N VAL A 104 6.92 2.31 13.62
CA VAL A 104 6.97 1.53 12.38
C VAL A 104 5.69 0.73 12.21
N LEU A 105 4.96 0.99 11.12
CA LEU A 105 3.84 0.17 10.65
C LEU A 105 4.23 -0.63 9.43
N TYR A 106 3.73 -1.85 9.33
CA TYR A 106 3.94 -2.73 8.18
C TYR A 106 2.64 -2.94 7.42
N VAL A 107 2.68 -2.82 6.09
CA VAL A 107 1.56 -3.16 5.19
C VAL A 107 2.04 -4.25 4.24
N GLY A 108 1.33 -5.37 4.20
CA GLY A 108 1.79 -6.57 3.50
C GLY A 108 0.70 -7.63 3.38
N SER A 109 0.86 -8.62 2.50
CA SER A 109 -0.01 -9.81 2.53
C SER A 109 0.45 -10.80 3.59
N LEU A 110 -0.46 -11.62 4.08
CA LEU A 110 -0.13 -12.76 4.93
C LEU A 110 0.29 -13.96 4.08
N ASN A 111 1.05 -14.86 4.68
CA ASN A 111 1.44 -16.15 4.09
C ASN A 111 0.39 -17.26 4.31
N ALA A 112 -0.85 -16.88 4.63
CA ALA A 112 -1.95 -17.79 4.88
C ALA A 112 -3.26 -17.24 4.27
N ASP A 113 -4.13 -18.16 3.87
CA ASP A 113 -5.47 -17.82 3.37
C ASP A 113 -6.43 -17.63 4.54
N VAL A 114 -7.02 -16.45 4.65
CA VAL A 114 -7.89 -16.04 5.74
C VAL A 114 -9.29 -15.82 5.19
N ASP A 115 -10.25 -16.59 5.71
CA ASP A 115 -11.66 -16.48 5.32
C ASP A 115 -12.19 -15.06 5.54
N ALA A 116 -13.01 -14.56 4.62
CA ALA A 116 -13.54 -13.18 4.66
C ALA A 116 -14.24 -12.83 5.98
N ASN A 117 -14.84 -13.81 6.66
CA ASN A 117 -15.52 -13.63 7.94
C ASN A 117 -14.54 -13.37 9.11
N GLU A 118 -13.28 -13.82 8.99
CA GLU A 118 -12.24 -13.67 10.02
C GLU A 118 -11.27 -12.51 9.73
N GLN A 119 -11.34 -11.92 8.53
CA GLN A 119 -10.38 -10.89 8.08
C GLN A 119 -10.37 -9.64 8.96
N ASP A 120 -11.53 -9.19 9.43
CA ASP A 120 -11.64 -8.02 10.30
C ASP A 120 -10.97 -8.26 11.66
N ASP A 121 -11.26 -9.40 12.28
CA ASP A 121 -10.69 -9.80 13.57
C ASP A 121 -9.17 -9.98 13.48
N VAL A 122 -8.69 -10.62 12.40
CA VAL A 122 -7.26 -10.79 12.13
C VAL A 122 -6.57 -9.44 11.90
N SER A 123 -7.21 -8.52 11.19
CA SER A 123 -6.66 -7.18 10.93
C SER A 123 -6.49 -6.38 12.22
N GLN A 124 -7.50 -6.40 13.09
CA GLN A 124 -7.43 -5.71 14.39
C GLN A 124 -6.33 -6.31 15.27
N LEU A 125 -6.27 -7.64 15.36
CA LEU A 125 -5.26 -8.33 16.16
C LEU A 125 -3.83 -8.02 15.68
N LEU A 126 -3.61 -7.99 14.36
CA LEU A 126 -2.31 -7.68 13.76
C LEU A 126 -1.92 -6.21 13.95
N LEU A 127 -2.89 -5.30 13.86
CA LEU A 127 -2.63 -3.87 14.07
C LEU A 127 -2.25 -3.59 15.53
N ASP A 128 -3.01 -4.14 16.48
CA ASP A 128 -2.82 -3.87 17.90
C ASP A 128 -1.54 -4.50 18.45
N LYS A 129 -1.24 -5.76 18.07
CA LYS A 129 -0.09 -6.49 18.62
C LYS A 129 1.19 -6.34 17.81
N PHE A 130 1.08 -6.21 16.49
CA PHE A 130 2.24 -6.26 15.58
C PHE A 130 2.39 -4.98 14.76
N LYS A 131 1.50 -3.99 14.89
CA LYS A 131 1.49 -2.78 14.03
C LYS A 131 1.48 -3.14 12.54
N CYS A 132 0.84 -4.26 12.21
CA CYS A 132 0.78 -4.83 10.87
C CYS A 132 -0.62 -4.68 10.30
N VAL A 133 -0.71 -4.24 9.05
CA VAL A 133 -1.96 -4.09 8.29
C VAL A 133 -1.95 -5.13 7.18
N PRO A 134 -2.77 -6.19 7.28
CA PRO A 134 -2.84 -7.22 6.25
C PRO A 134 -3.58 -6.72 5.01
N ALA A 135 -2.97 -6.96 3.85
CA ALA A 135 -3.60 -6.84 2.54
C ALA A 135 -4.05 -8.24 2.09
N PHE A 136 -5.35 -8.52 2.22
CA PHE A 136 -5.93 -9.78 1.75
C PHE A 136 -6.10 -9.72 0.24
N LEU A 137 -5.35 -10.58 -0.45
CA LEU A 137 -5.42 -10.75 -1.89
C LEU A 137 -6.27 -11.98 -2.20
N PRO A 138 -7.30 -11.88 -3.05
CA PRO A 138 -8.01 -13.05 -3.57
C PRO A 138 -7.04 -14.04 -4.21
N ALA A 139 -7.27 -15.35 -4.02
CA ALA A 139 -6.34 -16.40 -4.45
C ALA A 139 -6.04 -16.37 -5.97
N ASP A 140 -7.03 -16.02 -6.78
CA ASP A 140 -6.90 -15.87 -8.23
C ASP A 140 -5.98 -14.70 -8.62
N ILE A 141 -6.15 -13.56 -7.94
CA ILE A 141 -5.28 -12.38 -8.10
C ILE A 141 -3.89 -12.71 -7.61
N LEU A 142 -3.74 -13.29 -6.41
CA LEU A 142 -2.46 -13.63 -5.80
C LEU A 142 -1.62 -14.51 -6.73
N SER A 143 -2.21 -15.57 -7.30
CA SER A 143 -1.51 -16.48 -8.20
C SER A 143 -1.02 -15.77 -9.47
N LYS A 144 -1.90 -15.00 -10.14
CA LYS A 144 -1.55 -14.26 -11.37
C LYS A 144 -0.56 -13.14 -11.12
N PHE A 145 -0.71 -12.43 -10.01
CA PHE A 145 0.18 -11.35 -9.58
C PHE A 145 1.57 -11.87 -9.22
N TYR A 146 1.64 -12.83 -8.28
CA TYR A 146 2.90 -13.26 -7.71
C TYR A 146 3.61 -14.28 -8.59
N HIS A 147 2.95 -15.39 -8.93
CA HIS A 147 3.56 -16.44 -9.75
C HIS A 147 3.61 -16.04 -11.23
N GLY A 148 2.54 -15.44 -11.75
CA GLY A 148 2.49 -15.01 -13.15
C GLY A 148 3.39 -13.78 -13.40
N PHE A 149 2.95 -12.60 -12.98
CA PHE A 149 3.64 -11.36 -13.36
C PHE A 149 4.99 -11.19 -12.66
N CYS A 150 5.02 -11.31 -11.33
CA CYS A 150 6.23 -11.07 -10.54
C CYS A 150 7.33 -12.11 -10.83
N LYS A 151 7.02 -13.41 -10.73
CA LYS A 151 8.02 -14.48 -10.90
C LYS A 151 8.31 -14.87 -12.35
N GLN A 152 7.34 -14.86 -13.28
CA GLN A 152 7.60 -15.24 -14.67
C GLN A 152 8.01 -14.07 -15.58
N HIS A 153 7.68 -12.82 -15.23
CA HIS A 153 8.02 -11.65 -16.06
C HIS A 153 9.01 -10.68 -15.41
N LEU A 154 8.71 -10.14 -14.21
CA LEU A 154 9.57 -9.14 -13.58
C LEU A 154 10.91 -9.74 -13.12
N TRP A 155 10.87 -10.87 -12.43
CA TRP A 155 12.08 -11.49 -11.87
C TRP A 155 13.11 -11.87 -12.94
N PRO A 156 12.75 -12.58 -14.05
CA PRO A 156 13.71 -12.91 -15.10
C PRO A 156 14.26 -11.65 -15.79
N LEU A 157 13.41 -10.66 -16.02
CA LEU A 157 13.82 -9.40 -16.64
C LEU A 157 14.88 -8.67 -15.79
N PHE A 158 14.67 -8.59 -14.47
CA PHE A 158 15.58 -7.88 -13.56
C PHE A 158 16.92 -8.62 -13.41
N HIS A 159 16.92 -9.93 -13.59
CA HIS A 159 18.14 -10.76 -13.53
C HIS A 159 18.78 -11.00 -14.91
N TYR A 160 18.43 -10.20 -15.93
CA TYR A 160 18.95 -10.35 -17.30
C TYR A 160 18.72 -11.75 -17.91
N MET A 161 17.78 -12.51 -17.35
CA MET A 161 17.32 -13.77 -17.89
C MET A 161 16.29 -13.46 -18.97
N LEU A 162 16.77 -12.89 -20.07
CA LEU A 162 15.94 -12.69 -21.25
C LEU A 162 15.45 -14.04 -21.76
N PRO A 163 14.16 -14.19 -22.08
CA PRO A 163 13.68 -15.40 -22.69
C PRO A 163 14.33 -15.58 -24.07
N TYR A 164 15.20 -16.59 -24.19
CA TYR A 164 15.90 -16.95 -25.42
C TYR A 164 14.98 -17.54 -26.50
N SER A 165 13.67 -17.70 -26.26
CA SER A 165 12.74 -18.22 -27.28
C SER A 165 11.30 -17.73 -27.11
N ALA A 166 10.54 -17.80 -28.21
CA ALA A 166 9.10 -17.57 -28.27
C ALA A 166 8.26 -18.53 -27.39
N THR A 167 8.88 -19.56 -26.82
CA THR A 167 8.27 -20.54 -25.90
C THR A 167 8.69 -20.35 -24.45
N HIS A 168 9.85 -19.72 -24.18
CA HIS A 168 10.34 -19.43 -22.83
C HIS A 168 10.09 -17.98 -22.39
N GLY A 169 9.65 -17.12 -23.31
CA GLY A 169 9.11 -15.79 -23.03
C GLY A 169 7.63 -15.81 -23.24
N GLY A 170 6.88 -16.29 -22.25
CA GLY A 170 5.43 -16.38 -22.31
C GLY A 170 4.85 -15.11 -22.93
N ARG A 171 3.96 -15.27 -23.93
CA ARG A 171 3.28 -14.14 -24.57
C ARG A 171 2.77 -13.23 -23.45
N PHE A 172 3.16 -11.96 -23.48
CA PHE A 172 2.71 -11.00 -22.49
C PHE A 172 1.19 -11.08 -22.37
N GLU A 173 0.73 -11.58 -21.23
CA GLU A 173 -0.68 -11.79 -21.02
C GLU A 173 -1.22 -10.59 -20.26
N ARG A 174 -2.10 -9.84 -20.93
CA ARG A 174 -2.70 -8.63 -20.35
C ARG A 174 -3.39 -8.93 -19.01
N SER A 175 -3.95 -10.13 -18.84
CA SER A 175 -4.60 -10.57 -17.60
C SER A 175 -3.65 -10.58 -16.39
N LEU A 176 -2.37 -10.93 -16.59
CA LEU A 176 -1.35 -10.94 -15.54
C LEU A 176 -0.99 -9.51 -15.11
N TRP A 177 -0.91 -8.60 -16.08
CA TRP A 177 -0.72 -7.18 -15.81
C TRP A 177 -1.93 -6.58 -15.06
N GLU A 178 -3.14 -6.91 -15.49
CA GLU A 178 -4.37 -6.47 -14.81
C GLU A 178 -4.42 -6.97 -13.36
N ALA A 179 -4.05 -8.24 -13.12
CA ALA A 179 -3.92 -8.79 -11.76
C ALA A 179 -2.84 -8.06 -10.95
N TYR A 180 -1.71 -7.71 -11.55
CA TYR A 180 -0.65 -6.94 -10.88
C TYR A 180 -1.10 -5.54 -10.48
N VAL A 181 -1.82 -4.84 -11.37
CA VAL A 181 -2.41 -3.53 -11.10
C VAL A 181 -3.51 -3.64 -10.03
N ALA A 182 -4.34 -4.69 -10.08
CA ALA A 182 -5.39 -4.95 -9.08
C ALA A 182 -4.80 -5.22 -7.68
N ALA A 183 -3.76 -6.05 -7.58
CA ALA A 183 -3.05 -6.28 -6.33
C ALA A 183 -2.48 -4.97 -5.77
N ASN A 184 -1.74 -4.21 -6.58
CA ASN A 184 -1.20 -2.91 -6.17
C ASN A 184 -2.28 -1.91 -5.75
N LYS A 185 -3.48 -1.98 -6.34
CA LYS A 185 -4.63 -1.17 -5.94
C LYS A 185 -5.13 -1.57 -4.54
N ILE A 186 -5.20 -2.86 -4.23
CA ILE A 186 -5.57 -3.37 -2.89
C ILE A 186 -4.55 -2.87 -1.85
N PHE A 187 -3.26 -3.01 -2.12
CA PHE A 187 -2.21 -2.44 -1.26
C PHE A 187 -2.38 -0.93 -1.06
N SER A 188 -2.68 -0.19 -2.14
CA SER A 188 -2.88 1.26 -2.03
C SER A 188 -4.04 1.62 -1.10
N GLN A 189 -5.13 0.85 -1.12
CA GLN A 189 -6.26 1.07 -0.23
C GLN A 189 -5.86 0.85 1.23
N LYS A 190 -5.11 -0.22 1.52
CA LYS A 190 -4.62 -0.50 2.87
C LYS A 190 -3.66 0.55 3.41
N VAL A 191 -2.78 1.09 2.57
CA VAL A 191 -1.94 2.23 2.97
C VAL A 191 -2.79 3.48 3.23
N ILE A 192 -3.75 3.78 2.37
CA ILE A 192 -4.64 4.95 2.52
C ILE A 192 -5.47 4.88 3.81
N GLU A 193 -5.85 3.68 4.26
CA GLU A 193 -6.61 3.48 5.51
C GLU A 193 -5.86 3.94 6.76
N VAL A 194 -4.53 3.84 6.78
CA VAL A 194 -3.71 4.08 7.99
C VAL A 194 -2.83 5.32 7.93
N ILE A 195 -2.62 5.87 6.72
CA ILE A 195 -1.68 6.96 6.50
C ILE A 195 -2.21 8.32 6.96
N ASN A 196 -1.35 9.07 7.63
CA ASN A 196 -1.44 10.50 7.86
C ASN A 196 -0.51 11.21 6.85
N PRO A 197 -1.04 11.82 5.77
CA PRO A 197 -0.23 12.28 4.64
C PRO A 197 0.70 13.46 4.94
N GLU A 198 0.48 14.18 6.04
CA GLU A 198 1.33 15.33 6.43
C GLU A 198 2.57 14.87 7.23
N ASP A 199 2.42 13.82 8.04
CA ASP A 199 3.42 13.41 9.02
C ASP A 199 4.08 12.06 8.70
N ASP A 200 3.46 11.20 7.89
CA ASP A 200 4.01 9.87 7.65
C ASP A 200 5.02 9.81 6.49
N TYR A 201 5.96 8.89 6.63
CA TYR A 201 6.82 8.41 5.54
C TYR A 201 6.31 7.07 5.04
N VAL A 202 6.25 6.87 3.72
CA VAL A 202 5.96 5.55 3.14
C VAL A 202 7.22 5.00 2.49
N TRP A 203 7.63 3.80 2.89
CA TRP A 203 8.75 3.11 2.28
C TRP A 203 8.27 1.85 1.58
N ILE A 204 8.31 1.87 0.25
CA ILE A 204 7.82 0.76 -0.59
C ILE A 204 8.98 -0.14 -0.99
N HIS A 205 8.82 -1.44 -0.80
CA HIS A 205 9.85 -2.43 -1.07
C HIS A 205 9.51 -3.35 -2.23
N ASP A 206 10.54 -3.58 -3.04
CA ASP A 206 10.65 -4.60 -4.06
C ASP A 206 9.78 -4.43 -5.32
N TYR A 207 10.08 -5.24 -6.33
CA TYR A 207 9.44 -5.17 -7.65
C TYR A 207 7.94 -5.49 -7.65
N HIS A 208 7.46 -6.16 -6.61
CA HIS A 208 6.05 -6.50 -6.41
C HIS A 208 5.14 -5.26 -6.38
N LEU A 209 5.64 -4.11 -5.92
CA LEU A 209 4.82 -2.94 -5.60
C LEU A 209 5.23 -1.67 -6.36
N MET A 210 5.85 -1.81 -7.53
CA MET A 210 6.35 -0.67 -8.30
C MET A 210 5.24 0.26 -8.85
N VAL A 211 3.99 -0.20 -8.89
CA VAL A 211 2.84 0.59 -9.34
C VAL A 211 2.17 1.35 -8.19
N LEU A 212 2.34 0.88 -6.96
CA LEU A 212 1.82 1.48 -5.73
C LEU A 212 2.11 2.99 -5.61
N PRO A 213 3.33 3.52 -5.87
CA PRO A 213 3.60 4.95 -5.75
C PRO A 213 2.70 5.82 -6.65
N THR A 214 2.32 5.29 -7.81
CA THR A 214 1.43 6.01 -8.75
C THR A 214 0.02 6.14 -8.19
N PHE A 215 -0.48 5.12 -7.49
CA PHE A 215 -1.78 5.18 -6.83
C PHE A 215 -1.76 6.14 -5.64
N LEU A 216 -0.69 6.12 -4.84
CA LEU A 216 -0.57 7.00 -3.68
C LEU A 216 -0.44 8.47 -4.09
N ARG A 217 0.39 8.81 -5.08
CA ARG A 217 0.51 10.22 -5.54
C ARG A 217 -0.75 10.80 -6.15
N ARG A 218 -1.63 9.96 -6.70
CA ARG A 218 -2.94 10.43 -7.20
C ARG A 218 -3.87 10.87 -6.09
N ARG A 219 -3.72 10.30 -4.89
CA ARG A 219 -4.52 10.67 -3.71
C ARG A 219 -3.84 11.74 -2.89
N PHE A 220 -2.51 11.65 -2.76
CA PHE A 220 -1.70 12.54 -1.92
C PHE A 220 -0.49 13.06 -2.71
N ASN A 221 -0.60 14.28 -3.24
CA ASN A 221 0.43 14.83 -4.12
C ASN A 221 1.76 15.16 -3.39
N ARG A 222 1.69 15.47 -2.09
CA ARG A 222 2.84 15.87 -1.25
C ARG A 222 3.39 14.75 -0.35
N LEU A 223 2.95 13.51 -0.55
CA LEU A 223 3.31 12.42 0.33
C LEU A 223 4.82 12.10 0.27
N ARG A 224 5.45 11.98 1.44
CA ARG A 224 6.85 11.59 1.61
C ARG A 224 6.98 10.09 1.35
N MET A 225 7.55 9.71 0.21
CA MET A 225 7.68 8.30 -0.18
C MET A 225 9.07 7.94 -0.68
N GLY A 226 9.58 6.81 -0.21
CA GLY A 226 10.75 6.13 -0.73
C GLY A 226 10.37 4.82 -1.44
N PHE A 227 11.18 4.41 -2.42
CA PHE A 227 11.08 3.11 -3.06
C PHE A 227 12.45 2.44 -3.03
N PHE A 228 12.50 1.17 -2.59
CA PHE A 228 13.73 0.38 -2.58
C PHE A 228 13.54 -0.93 -3.34
N LEU A 229 14.40 -1.17 -4.33
CA LEU A 229 14.41 -2.41 -5.10
C LEU A 229 15.47 -3.36 -4.54
N HIS A 230 15.07 -4.57 -4.13
CA HIS A 230 16.00 -5.58 -3.62
C HIS A 230 16.71 -6.36 -4.73
N SER A 231 16.15 -6.35 -5.94
CA SER A 231 16.76 -6.94 -7.13
C SER A 231 17.67 -5.94 -7.86
N PRO A 232 18.62 -6.40 -8.68
CA PRO A 232 19.35 -5.50 -9.58
C PRO A 232 18.37 -4.79 -10.52
N PHE A 233 18.64 -3.52 -10.82
CA PHE A 233 17.89 -2.81 -11.84
C PHE A 233 18.47 -3.13 -13.22
N PRO A 234 17.64 -3.57 -14.20
CA PRO A 234 18.14 -3.91 -15.53
C PRO A 234 18.59 -2.65 -16.29
N SER A 235 19.47 -2.82 -17.26
CA SER A 235 19.89 -1.75 -18.16
C SER A 235 18.68 -1.18 -18.90
N SER A 236 18.76 0.09 -19.32
CA SER A 236 17.65 0.76 -19.99
C SER A 236 17.18 0.04 -21.27
N GLU A 237 18.07 -0.70 -21.93
CA GLU A 237 17.78 -1.52 -23.11
C GLU A 237 16.91 -2.75 -22.77
N ILE A 238 17.25 -3.46 -21.69
CA ILE A 238 16.49 -4.61 -21.20
C ILE A 238 15.15 -4.13 -20.65
N TYR A 239 15.15 -3.05 -19.87
CA TYR A 239 13.92 -2.46 -19.32
C TYR A 239 12.93 -2.03 -20.41
N ARG A 240 13.42 -1.59 -21.58
CA ARG A 240 12.58 -1.21 -22.73
C ARG A 240 11.80 -2.37 -23.35
N THR A 241 12.19 -3.61 -23.07
CA THR A 241 11.49 -4.79 -23.58
C THR A 241 10.15 -5.04 -22.88
N LEU A 242 9.88 -4.38 -21.73
CA LEU A 242 8.59 -4.48 -21.03
C LEU A 242 7.43 -3.93 -21.86
N PRO A 243 6.45 -4.77 -22.25
CA PRO A 243 5.32 -4.34 -23.10
C PRO A 243 4.42 -3.29 -22.46
N VAL A 244 4.33 -3.30 -21.12
CA VAL A 244 3.47 -2.43 -20.30
C VAL A 244 3.85 -0.95 -20.32
N ARG A 245 5.01 -0.59 -20.89
CA ARG A 245 5.46 0.81 -20.94
C ARG A 245 4.61 1.69 -21.86
N ARG A 246 3.93 1.10 -22.86
CA ARG A 246 3.23 1.82 -23.94
C ARG A 246 1.70 1.76 -23.90
N ASP A 247 1.07 1.39 -22.78
CA ASP A 247 -0.39 1.52 -22.73
C ASP A 247 -0.81 3.00 -22.77
N SER A 248 -1.50 3.31 -23.87
CA SER A 248 -1.76 4.61 -24.48
C SER A 248 -2.89 5.41 -23.82
N LYS A 249 -3.19 5.15 -22.53
CA LYS A 249 -4.22 5.87 -21.78
C LYS A 249 -3.80 6.09 -20.34
N GLY A 250 -2.87 7.02 -20.10
CA GLY A 250 -2.69 7.80 -18.84
C GLY A 250 -2.66 7.09 -17.46
N THR A 251 -2.76 5.77 -17.35
CA THR A 251 -3.34 5.18 -16.13
C THR A 251 -2.33 4.59 -15.17
N VAL A 252 -1.14 4.13 -15.56
CA VAL A 252 -0.05 3.85 -14.62
C VAL A 252 1.24 3.82 -15.43
N LYS A 253 2.23 4.65 -15.12
CA LYS A 253 3.56 4.55 -15.75
C LYS A 253 4.57 4.20 -14.68
N PHE A 254 5.31 3.11 -14.90
CA PHE A 254 6.60 2.93 -14.26
C PHE A 254 7.51 4.06 -14.76
N ARG A 255 7.69 5.10 -13.93
CA ARG A 255 8.59 6.19 -14.30
C ARG A 255 9.97 5.90 -13.70
N PRO A 256 11.04 5.85 -14.51
CA PRO A 256 12.40 5.66 -14.00
C PRO A 256 12.80 6.73 -12.98
N HIS A 257 12.24 7.95 -13.06
CA HIS A 257 12.52 9.03 -12.11
C HIS A 257 12.10 8.74 -10.66
N TRP A 258 11.37 7.66 -10.39
CA TRP A 258 11.08 7.22 -9.01
C TRP A 258 12.29 6.52 -8.36
N PHE A 259 13.31 6.21 -9.15
CA PHE A 259 14.57 5.62 -8.74
C PHE A 259 15.64 6.71 -8.84
N PRO A 260 16.02 7.38 -7.75
CA PRO A 260 16.91 8.55 -7.79
C PRO A 260 18.36 8.26 -8.21
N TYR A 261 18.67 7.07 -8.73
CA TYR A 261 20.02 6.64 -9.11
C TYR A 261 20.11 5.95 -10.48
N PHE A 262 19.13 6.13 -11.37
CA PHE A 262 19.20 5.66 -12.77
C PHE A 262 18.59 6.63 -13.78
#